data_AF-A0A9N9K5U6-F1
#
_entry.id   AF-A0A9N9K5U6-F1
#
_cell.length_a   1.000
_cell.length_b   1.000
_cell.length_c   1.000
_cell.angle_alpha   90.00
_cell.angle_beta   90.00
_cell.angle_gamma   90.00
#
_symmetry.space_group_name_H-M   'P 1'
#
loop_
_entity.id
_entity.type
_entity.pdbx_description
1 polymer ?
#
loop_
_entity_poly.entity_id
_entity_poly.type
_entity_poly.pdbx_seq_one_letter_code
_entity_poly.pdbx_strand_id
1 'polypeptide(L)'
;RKIRLERPDLVFLPCFAHQANLCIGDIFRCSSQYKRAAEQAIEIAAYFTDRKHSKAISLLYNEQQRIYKTIYSFVRPVITRWNSYYYSFAALNRSKRALQSYSILYLNSNELSSKARTAINSVAFWKNVEITDCLLPFVSILDYLQRDAANLFDVTYSFTYVAQQYEDETDG
;
A
#
# COMPACT_ATOMS: atom_id res chain seq x y z
N ARG A 1 -9.56 -22.09 14.39
CA ARG A 1 -10.91 -22.52 14.85
C ARG A 1 -10.87 -23.90 15.50
N LYS A 2 -10.16 -24.89 14.93
CA LYS A 2 -10.02 -26.26 15.49
C LYS A 2 -9.42 -26.31 16.92
N ILE A 3 -8.31 -25.62 17.17
CA ILE A 3 -7.66 -25.56 18.50
C ILE A 3 -8.58 -25.01 19.60
N ARG A 4 -9.43 -24.03 19.27
CA ARG A 4 -10.41 -23.46 20.22
C ARG A 4 -11.49 -24.48 20.64
N LEU A 5 -11.80 -25.44 19.77
CA LEU A 5 -12.74 -26.52 20.08
C LEU A 5 -12.05 -27.64 20.88
N GLU A 6 -10.78 -27.90 20.61
CA GLU A 6 -9.97 -28.92 21.28
C GLU A 6 -9.48 -28.49 22.67
N ARG A 7 -9.42 -27.18 22.94
CA ARG A 7 -8.89 -26.59 24.18
C ARG A 7 -9.86 -25.55 24.77
N PRO A 8 -10.99 -25.97 25.36
CA PRO A 8 -11.95 -25.07 25.99
C PRO A 8 -11.41 -24.40 27.27
N ASP A 9 -10.32 -24.94 27.82
CA ASP A 9 -9.59 -24.41 28.97
C ASP A 9 -8.76 -23.16 28.65
N LEU A 10 -8.51 -22.87 27.37
CA LEU A 10 -7.71 -21.73 26.94
C LEU A 10 -8.59 -20.54 26.51
N VAL A 11 -8.16 -19.34 26.90
CA VAL A 11 -8.75 -18.08 26.43
C VAL A 11 -8.06 -17.67 25.13
N PHE A 12 -8.85 -17.48 24.06
CA PHE A 12 -8.37 -17.00 22.77
C PHE A 12 -8.75 -15.54 22.57
N LEU A 13 -7.78 -14.65 22.70
CA LEU A 13 -7.97 -13.24 22.40
C LEU A 13 -7.83 -13.00 20.88
N PRO A 14 -8.63 -12.08 20.30
CA PRO A 14 -8.46 -11.68 18.91
C PRO A 14 -7.12 -10.95 18.73
N CYS A 15 -6.50 -11.13 17.56
CA CYS A 15 -5.35 -10.32 17.17
C CYS A 15 -5.83 -8.93 16.73
N PHE A 16 -5.47 -7.89 17.48
CA PHE A 16 -5.91 -6.52 17.18
C PHE A 16 -5.23 -5.93 15.94
N ALA A 17 -4.00 -6.35 15.62
CA ALA A 17 -3.39 -6.05 14.32
C ALA A 17 -4.21 -6.66 13.16
N HIS A 18 -4.79 -7.84 13.34
CA HIS A 18 -5.70 -8.41 12.35
C HIS A 18 -6.99 -7.58 12.25
N GLN A 19 -7.55 -7.09 13.35
CA GLN A 19 -8.74 -6.22 13.33
C GLN A 19 -8.47 -4.91 12.58
N ALA A 20 -7.34 -4.24 12.82
CA ALA A 20 -6.95 -3.05 12.07
C ALA A 20 -6.81 -3.34 10.56
N ASN A 21 -6.28 -4.50 10.17
CA ASN A 21 -6.24 -4.90 8.76
C ASN A 21 -7.65 -5.11 8.17
N LEU A 22 -8.63 -5.59 8.94
CA LEU A 22 -10.01 -5.71 8.48
C LEU A 22 -10.63 -4.33 8.22
N CYS A 23 -10.42 -3.35 9.11
CA CYS A 23 -10.89 -1.98 8.92
C CYS A 23 -10.38 -1.37 7.61
N ILE A 24 -9.08 -1.50 7.32
CA ILE A 24 -8.53 -1.03 6.04
C ILE A 24 -9.19 -1.75 4.86
N GLY A 25 -9.40 -3.06 4.97
CA GLY A 25 -10.11 -3.83 3.94
C GLY A 25 -11.54 -3.37 3.68
N ASP A 26 -12.22 -2.82 4.70
CA ASP A 26 -13.55 -2.24 4.56
C ASP A 26 -13.49 -0.88 3.87
N ILE A 27 -12.48 -0.04 4.16
CA ILE A 27 -12.23 1.23 3.45
C ILE A 27 -12.10 1.00 1.94
N PHE A 28 -11.30 0.00 1.52
CA PHE A 28 -11.15 -0.32 0.11
C PHE A 28 -12.42 -0.91 -0.52
N ARG A 29 -13.30 -1.55 0.26
CA ARG A 29 -14.58 -2.06 -0.22
C ARG A 29 -15.59 -0.94 -0.49
N CYS A 30 -15.49 0.20 0.20
CA CYS A 30 -16.40 1.33 0.02
C CYS A 30 -16.25 2.06 -1.33
N SER A 31 -15.14 1.87 -2.07
CA SER A 31 -14.90 2.58 -3.33
C SER A 31 -14.33 1.67 -4.41
N SER A 32 -15.13 1.46 -5.47
CA SER A 32 -14.69 0.75 -6.68
C SER A 32 -13.51 1.44 -7.38
N GLN A 33 -13.39 2.76 -7.24
CA GLN A 33 -12.30 3.54 -7.82
C GLN A 33 -10.98 3.28 -7.10
N TYR A 34 -10.99 3.20 -5.77
CA TYR A 34 -9.79 2.86 -4.99
C TYR A 34 -9.37 1.42 -5.21
N LYS A 35 -10.33 0.49 -5.27
CA LYS A 35 -10.04 -0.90 -5.60
C LYS A 35 -9.33 -1.02 -6.95
N ARG A 36 -9.86 -0.34 -7.99
CA ARG A 36 -9.26 -0.35 -9.32
C ARG A 36 -7.87 0.29 -9.34
N ALA A 37 -7.69 1.43 -8.67
CA ALA A 37 -6.40 2.09 -8.58
C ALA A 37 -5.37 1.22 -7.84
N ALA A 38 -5.77 0.56 -6.76
CA ALA A 38 -4.93 -0.39 -6.03
C ALA A 38 -4.51 -1.57 -6.92
N GLU A 39 -5.43 -2.20 -7.65
CA GLU A 39 -5.12 -3.29 -8.58
C GLU A 39 -4.10 -2.86 -9.65
N GLN A 40 -4.27 -1.67 -10.24
CA GLN A 40 -3.33 -1.10 -11.21
C GLN A 40 -1.96 -0.78 -10.59
N ALA A 41 -1.94 -0.23 -9.37
CA ALA A 41 -0.71 0.06 -8.66
C ALA A 41 0.07 -1.22 -8.31
N ILE A 42 -0.63 -2.28 -7.91
CA ILE A 42 -0.03 -3.60 -7.68
C ILE A 42 0.58 -4.16 -8.96
N GLU A 43 -0.11 -4.05 -10.10
CA GLU A 43 0.39 -4.49 -11.40
C GLU A 43 1.69 -3.76 -11.78
N ILE A 44 1.71 -2.43 -11.63
CA ILE A 44 2.91 -1.60 -11.90
C ILE A 44 4.05 -1.99 -10.96
N ALA A 45 3.80 -2.10 -9.65
CA ALA A 45 4.81 -2.48 -8.67
C ALA A 45 5.37 -3.88 -8.96
N ALA A 46 4.50 -4.84 -9.31
CA ALA A 46 4.90 -6.20 -9.65
C ALA A 46 5.82 -6.23 -10.89
N TYR A 47 5.51 -5.46 -11.93
CA TYR A 47 6.33 -5.37 -13.14
C TYR A 47 7.76 -4.93 -12.82
N PHE A 48 7.93 -3.89 -12.01
CA PHE A 48 9.24 -3.34 -11.63
C PHE A 48 9.89 -4.05 -10.42
N THR A 49 9.30 -5.14 -9.93
CA THR A 49 9.90 -6.01 -8.91
C THR A 49 10.29 -7.38 -9.48
N ASP A 50 9.71 -7.78 -10.62
CA ASP A 50 10.06 -9.05 -11.27
C ASP A 50 11.43 -8.97 -11.96
N ARG A 51 12.32 -9.89 -11.59
CA ARG A 51 13.68 -10.00 -12.16
C ARG A 51 13.68 -10.22 -13.67
N LYS A 52 12.61 -10.78 -14.24
CA LYS A 52 12.45 -10.92 -15.70
C LYS A 52 12.46 -9.57 -16.42
N HIS A 53 12.10 -8.50 -15.73
CA HIS A 53 12.07 -7.13 -16.25
C HIS A 53 13.28 -6.30 -15.78
N SER A 54 14.42 -6.93 -15.51
CA SER A 54 15.64 -6.26 -15.01
C SER A 54 16.05 -5.04 -15.84
N LYS A 55 15.95 -5.11 -17.17
CA LYS A 55 16.21 -3.97 -18.06
C LYS A 55 15.26 -2.80 -17.79
N ALA A 56 13.97 -3.06 -17.65
CA ALA A 56 12.98 -2.04 -17.32
C ALA A 56 13.23 -1.42 -15.94
N ILE A 57 13.64 -2.23 -14.96
CA ILE A 57 14.03 -1.78 -13.62
C ILE A 57 15.22 -0.83 -13.70
N SER A 58 16.28 -1.20 -14.42
CA SER A 58 17.46 -0.35 -14.59
C SER A 58 17.14 0.98 -15.28
N LEU A 59 16.28 0.96 -16.31
CA LEU A 59 15.84 2.18 -16.99
C LEU A 59 15.01 3.08 -16.07
N LEU A 60 14.12 2.52 -15.26
CA LEU A 60 13.38 3.29 -14.26
C LEU A 60 14.34 3.90 -13.21
N TYR A 61 15.32 3.14 -12.74
CA TYR A 61 16.32 3.65 -11.79
C TYR A 61 17.15 4.79 -12.38
N ASN A 62 17.49 4.73 -13.67
CA ASN A 62 18.15 5.85 -14.35
C ASN A 62 17.27 7.10 -14.36
N GLU A 63 15.96 6.97 -14.64
CA GLU A 63 15.03 8.11 -14.57
C GLU A 63 14.86 8.64 -13.15
N GLN A 64 14.75 7.76 -12.15
CA GLN A 64 14.68 8.14 -10.74
C GLN A 64 15.95 8.89 -10.30
N GLN A 65 17.12 8.38 -10.66
CA GLN A 65 18.40 9.03 -10.34
C GLN A 65 18.55 10.38 -11.06
N ARG A 66 18.08 10.47 -12.32
CA ARG A 66 18.11 11.70 -13.09
C ARG A 66 17.23 12.79 -12.45
N ILE A 67 16.01 12.45 -12.05
CA ILE A 67 14.99 13.38 -11.55
C ILE A 67 15.15 13.69 -10.06
N TYR A 68 15.35 12.66 -9.24
CA TYR A 68 15.28 12.76 -7.77
C TYR A 68 16.64 12.62 -7.08
N LYS A 69 17.70 12.22 -7.81
CA LYS A 69 19.03 11.91 -7.24
C LYS A 69 19.01 10.77 -6.21
N THR A 70 17.93 9.99 -6.17
CA THR A 70 17.74 8.85 -5.29
C THR A 70 16.94 7.78 -6.01
N ILE A 71 17.03 6.54 -5.50
CA ILE A 71 16.33 5.38 -6.03
C ILE A 71 15.25 4.97 -5.03
N TYR A 72 14.02 4.80 -5.52
CA TYR A 72 12.93 4.24 -4.73
C TYR A 72 12.64 2.84 -5.22
N SER A 73 13.01 1.84 -4.41
CA SER A 73 12.67 0.44 -4.67
C SER A 73 11.19 0.19 -4.42
N PHE A 74 10.54 -0.56 -5.31
CA PHE A 74 9.18 -1.01 -5.10
C PHE A 74 9.14 -2.34 -4.36
N VAL A 75 8.03 -2.57 -3.67
CA VAL A 75 7.75 -3.81 -2.96
C VAL A 75 6.44 -4.33 -3.50
N ARG A 76 6.37 -5.61 -3.87
CA ARG A 76 5.09 -6.22 -4.19
C ARG A 76 4.29 -6.41 -2.91
N PRO A 77 3.10 -5.81 -2.77
CA PRO A 77 2.33 -5.92 -1.54
C PRO A 77 1.81 -7.33 -1.31
N VAL A 78 1.69 -7.71 -0.04
CA VAL A 78 1.17 -9.00 0.43
C VAL A 78 -0.25 -8.79 0.94
N ILE A 79 -1.21 -9.53 0.35
CA ILE A 79 -2.66 -9.39 0.58
C ILE A 79 -3.05 -9.38 2.07
N THR A 80 -2.29 -10.07 2.92
CA THR A 80 -2.58 -10.21 4.35
C THR A 80 -2.01 -9.07 5.22
N ARG A 81 -1.28 -8.10 4.67
CA ARG A 81 -0.62 -7.02 5.43
C ARG A 81 -0.73 -5.68 4.70
N TRP A 82 -1.69 -4.85 5.12
CA TRP A 82 -1.92 -3.55 4.48
C TRP A 82 -0.75 -2.57 4.57
N ASN A 83 0.17 -2.70 5.54
CA ASN A 83 1.40 -1.90 5.58
C ASN A 83 2.21 -2.06 4.29
N SER A 84 2.25 -3.26 3.73
CA SER A 84 2.96 -3.51 2.47
C SER A 84 2.30 -2.81 1.27
N TYR A 85 0.96 -2.66 1.28
CA TYR A 85 0.24 -1.88 0.29
C TYR A 85 0.59 -0.40 0.39
N TYR A 86 0.52 0.16 1.60
CA TYR A 86 0.87 1.56 1.84
C TYR A 86 2.30 1.87 1.37
N TYR A 87 3.30 1.11 1.83
CA TYR A 87 4.69 1.38 1.43
C TYR A 87 4.92 1.18 -0.07
N SER A 88 4.28 0.19 -0.69
CA SER A 88 4.32 0.03 -2.15
C SER A 88 3.76 1.25 -2.87
N PHE A 89 2.61 1.76 -2.43
CA PHE A 89 1.92 2.87 -3.08
C PHE A 89 2.63 4.20 -2.83
N ALA A 90 3.15 4.40 -1.61
CA ALA A 90 4.01 5.54 -1.29
C ALA A 90 5.27 5.58 -2.15
N ALA A 91 5.93 4.44 -2.38
CA ALA A 91 7.09 4.36 -3.27
C ALA A 91 6.74 4.67 -4.74
N LEU A 92 5.58 4.20 -5.22
CA LEU A 92 5.05 4.55 -6.54
C LEU A 92 4.77 6.06 -6.65
N ASN A 93 4.10 6.66 -5.67
CA ASN A 93 3.80 8.10 -5.64
C ASN A 93 5.06 8.94 -5.66
N ARG A 94 6.08 8.57 -4.86
CA ARG A 94 7.40 9.23 -4.88
C ARG A 94 8.08 9.13 -6.24
N SER A 95 7.77 8.10 -7.02
CA SER A 95 8.35 7.83 -8.34
C SER A 95 7.47 8.26 -9.51
N LYS A 96 6.35 8.97 -9.25
CA LYS A 96 5.34 9.36 -10.25
C LYS A 96 5.94 9.98 -11.51
N ARG A 97 6.80 10.99 -11.39
CA ARG A 97 7.40 11.67 -12.56
C ARG A 97 8.38 10.77 -13.31
N ALA A 98 9.15 9.94 -12.60
CA ALA A 98 10.04 8.97 -13.23
C ALA A 98 9.26 7.89 -13.99
N LEU A 99 8.16 7.40 -13.44
CA LEU A 99 7.28 6.44 -14.11
C LEU A 99 6.63 7.03 -15.36
N GLN A 100 6.18 8.28 -15.30
CA GLN A 100 5.64 9.00 -16.45
C GLN A 100 6.70 9.19 -17.54
N SER A 101 7.89 9.66 -17.17
CA SER A 101 9.05 9.79 -18.07
C SER A 101 9.39 8.44 -18.73
N TYR A 102 9.50 7.38 -17.92
CA TYR A 102 9.75 6.03 -18.39
C TYR A 102 8.69 5.57 -19.39
N SER A 103 7.41 5.86 -19.12
CA SER A 103 6.30 5.45 -19.98
C SER A 103 6.27 6.12 -21.36
N ILE A 104 6.90 7.30 -21.47
CA ILE A 104 7.03 8.07 -22.70
C ILE A 104 8.27 7.61 -23.47
N LEU A 105 9.39 7.43 -22.77
CA LEU A 105 10.70 7.18 -23.39
C LEU A 105 10.94 5.72 -23.78
N TYR A 106 10.45 4.76 -22.98
CA TYR A 106 10.90 3.37 -23.07
C TYR A 106 9.78 2.34 -23.27
N LEU A 107 8.50 2.70 -23.06
CA LEU A 107 7.40 1.79 -23.30
C LEU A 107 7.00 1.75 -24.78
N ASN A 108 7.65 0.86 -25.52
CA ASN A 108 7.05 0.26 -26.71
C ASN A 108 5.87 -0.61 -26.24
N SER A 109 4.78 -0.66 -27.02
CA SER A 109 3.44 -1.15 -26.65
C SER A 109 3.30 -2.56 -26.06
N ASN A 110 4.39 -3.32 -25.91
CA ASN A 110 4.36 -4.77 -25.70
C ASN A 110 4.90 -5.26 -24.34
N GLU A 111 5.58 -4.45 -23.52
CA GLU A 111 6.19 -4.95 -22.27
C GLU A 111 5.32 -4.73 -21.01
N LEU A 112 4.67 -3.57 -20.91
CA LEU A 112 3.72 -3.25 -19.84
C LEU A 112 2.30 -3.30 -20.40
N SER A 113 1.33 -3.79 -19.62
CA SER A 113 -0.05 -3.85 -20.10
C SER A 113 -0.54 -2.45 -20.50
N SER A 114 -1.37 -2.39 -21.54
CA SER A 114 -1.99 -1.14 -21.98
C SER A 114 -2.71 -0.42 -20.84
N LYS A 115 -3.33 -1.20 -19.93
CA LYS A 115 -4.01 -0.69 -18.73
C LYS A 115 -3.06 0.00 -17.77
N ALA A 116 -1.91 -0.60 -17.46
CA ALA A 116 -0.91 -0.02 -16.56
C ALA A 116 -0.26 1.23 -17.18
N ARG A 117 -0.01 1.24 -18.50
CA ARG A 117 0.46 2.44 -19.20
C ARG A 117 -0.54 3.59 -19.17
N THR A 118 -1.82 3.32 -19.39
CA THR A 118 -2.88 4.32 -19.27
C THR A 118 -3.01 4.81 -17.82
N ALA A 119 -2.84 3.94 -16.82
CA ALA A 119 -2.87 4.31 -15.42
C ALA A 119 -1.74 5.29 -15.04
N ILE A 120 -0.49 5.00 -15.43
CA ILE A 120 0.68 5.86 -15.16
C ILE A 120 0.49 7.29 -15.69
N ASN A 121 -0.24 7.45 -16.79
CA ASN A 121 -0.50 8.77 -17.40
C ASN A 121 -1.83 9.40 -16.98
N SER A 122 -2.61 8.73 -16.12
CA SER A 122 -3.92 9.20 -15.68
C SER A 122 -3.84 10.03 -14.40
N VAL A 123 -4.38 11.26 -14.43
CA VAL A 123 -4.50 12.12 -13.24
C VAL A 123 -5.39 11.45 -12.18
N ALA A 124 -6.49 10.82 -12.59
CA ALA A 124 -7.42 10.16 -11.68
C ALA A 124 -6.78 8.97 -10.96
N PHE A 125 -5.93 8.20 -11.64
CA PHE A 125 -5.17 7.11 -11.02
C PHE A 125 -4.31 7.65 -9.88
N TRP A 126 -3.48 8.65 -10.15
CA TRP A 126 -2.58 9.20 -9.13
C TRP A 126 -3.32 9.83 -7.96
N LYS A 127 -4.44 10.53 -8.20
CA LYS A 127 -5.28 11.06 -7.12
C LYS A 127 -5.79 9.92 -6.22
N ASN A 128 -6.20 8.80 -6.80
CA ASN A 128 -6.69 7.64 -6.04
C ASN A 128 -5.58 6.88 -5.29
N VAL A 129 -4.35 6.86 -5.82
CA VAL A 129 -3.19 6.30 -5.11
C VAL A 129 -2.72 7.25 -4.00
N GLU A 130 -2.76 8.55 -4.21
CA GLU A 130 -2.46 9.58 -3.18
C GLU A 130 -3.43 9.49 -1.99
N ILE A 131 -4.72 9.22 -2.25
CA ILE A 131 -5.71 9.04 -1.17
C ILE A 131 -5.35 7.87 -0.24
N THR A 132 -4.46 6.94 -0.63
CA THR A 132 -3.98 5.91 0.30
C THR A 132 -3.17 6.45 1.48
N ASP A 133 -2.77 7.73 1.47
CA ASP A 133 -2.22 8.41 2.64
C ASP A 133 -3.25 8.53 3.78
N CYS A 134 -4.56 8.45 3.49
CA CYS A 134 -5.58 8.35 4.53
C CYS A 134 -5.42 7.08 5.38
N LEU A 135 -4.65 6.08 4.94
CA LEU A 135 -4.39 4.85 5.69
C LEU A 135 -3.22 5.00 6.68
N LEU A 136 -2.48 6.12 6.64
CA LEU A 136 -1.29 6.32 7.46
C LEU A 136 -1.55 6.16 8.98
N PRO A 137 -2.69 6.62 9.55
CA PRO A 137 -3.01 6.33 10.95
C PRO A 137 -3.08 4.83 11.23
N PHE A 138 -3.71 4.05 10.36
CA PHE A 138 -3.78 2.59 10.51
C PHE A 138 -2.42 1.90 10.33
N VAL A 139 -1.61 2.35 9.37
CA VAL A 139 -0.26 1.79 9.15
C VAL A 139 0.61 2.00 10.39
N SER A 140 0.54 3.20 10.98
CA SER A 140 1.29 3.56 12.18
C SER A 140 0.95 2.66 13.36
N ILE A 141 -0.35 2.42 13.61
CA ILE A 141 -0.74 1.50 14.69
C ILE A 141 -0.41 0.05 14.37
N LEU A 142 -0.45 -0.35 13.10
CA LEU A 142 -0.11 -1.72 12.69
C LEU A 142 1.38 -2.00 12.94
N ASP A 143 2.28 -1.06 12.65
CA ASP A 143 3.71 -1.18 12.95
C ASP A 143 4.00 -1.27 14.46
N TYR A 144 3.10 -0.74 15.29
CA TYR A 144 3.20 -0.78 16.73
C TYR A 144 2.62 -2.07 17.32
N LEU A 145 1.37 -2.41 16.95
CA LEU A 145 0.64 -3.58 17.44
C LEU A 145 1.20 -4.93 16.96
N GLN A 146 2.04 -4.92 15.92
CA GLN A 146 2.73 -6.12 15.44
C GLN A 146 4.04 -6.42 16.19
N ARG A 147 4.45 -5.57 17.15
CA ARG A 147 5.66 -5.78 17.96
C ARG A 147 5.38 -6.78 19.07
N ASP A 148 6.40 -7.58 19.42
CA ASP A 148 6.31 -8.56 20.50
C ASP A 148 6.06 -7.93 21.89
N ALA A 149 6.36 -6.64 22.04
CA ALA A 149 6.17 -5.89 23.28
C ALA A 149 4.78 -5.22 23.41
N ALA A 150 3.92 -5.32 22.38
CA ALA A 150 2.60 -4.69 22.39
C ALA A 150 1.69 -5.32 23.44
N ASN A 151 1.03 -4.50 24.25
CA ASN A 151 0.13 -4.91 25.31
C ASN A 151 -1.30 -4.38 25.10
N LEU A 152 -2.22 -4.66 26.02
CA LEU A 152 -3.63 -4.27 25.86
C LEU A 152 -3.85 -2.75 25.96
N PHE A 153 -3.04 -2.03 26.74
CA PHE A 153 -3.09 -0.57 26.79
C PHE A 153 -2.74 0.04 25.43
N ASP A 154 -1.72 -0.51 24.77
CA ASP A 154 -1.32 -0.11 23.42
C ASP A 154 -2.45 -0.25 22.39
N VAL A 155 -3.28 -1.30 22.53
CA VAL A 155 -4.46 -1.50 21.69
C VAL A 155 -5.45 -0.36 21.87
N THR A 156 -5.83 -0.07 23.12
CA THR A 156 -6.79 1.01 23.40
C THR A 156 -6.27 2.36 22.91
N TYR A 157 -5.01 2.67 23.19
CA TYR A 157 -4.37 3.91 22.75
C TYR A 157 -4.33 4.02 21.22
N SER A 158 -3.96 2.95 20.53
CA SER A 158 -3.89 2.90 19.07
C SER A 158 -5.22 3.22 18.40
N PHE A 159 -6.32 2.59 18.83
CA PHE A 159 -7.63 2.82 18.22
C PHE A 159 -8.20 4.19 18.58
N THR A 160 -7.93 4.71 19.79
CA THR A 160 -8.26 6.10 20.13
C THR A 160 -7.51 7.09 19.25
N TYR A 161 -6.20 6.88 19.02
CA TYR A 161 -5.41 7.70 18.11
C TYR A 161 -6.00 7.72 16.70
N VAL A 162 -6.35 6.55 16.15
CA VAL A 162 -6.97 6.48 14.82
C VAL A 162 -8.31 7.21 14.77
N ALA A 163 -9.16 7.07 15.79
CA ALA A 163 -10.44 7.77 15.84
C ALA A 163 -10.25 9.29 15.81
N GLN A 164 -9.32 9.82 16.62
CA GLN A 164 -8.99 11.24 16.66
C GLN A 164 -8.53 11.77 15.31
N GLN A 165 -7.67 11.03 14.60
CA GLN A 165 -7.18 11.46 13.29
C GLN A 165 -8.32 11.65 12.26
N TYR A 166 -9.37 10.83 12.30
CA TYR A 166 -10.50 10.98 11.39
C TYR A 166 -11.59 11.93 11.88
N GLU A 167 -11.72 12.16 13.18
CA GLU A 167 -12.61 13.18 13.73
C GLU A 167 -12.11 14.59 13.39
N ASP A 168 -10.80 14.84 13.57
CA ASP A 168 -10.16 16.13 13.24
C ASP A 168 -10.22 16.45 11.73
N GLU A 169 -10.31 15.44 10.86
CA GLU A 169 -10.49 15.61 9.40
C GLU A 169 -11.92 15.98 8.98
N THR A 170 -12.92 15.80 9.85
CA THR A 170 -14.33 16.10 9.53
C THR A 170 -14.78 17.51 9.89
N ASP A 171 -13.99 18.25 10.69
CA ASP A 171 -14.26 19.62 11.14
C ASP A 171 -13.48 20.71 10.36
N GLY A 172 -12.79 20.35 9.27
CA GLY A 172 -12.02 21.26 8.40
C GLY A 172 -12.50 21.30 6.95
#